data_AF-A0A7Y3DEH7-F1
#
_entry.id   AF-A0A7Y3DEH7-F1
#
_cell.length_a   1.000
_cell.length_b   1.000
_cell.length_c   1.000
_cell.angle_alpha   90.00
_cell.angle_beta   90.00
_cell.angle_gamma   90.00
#
_symmetry.space_group_name_H-M   'P 1'
#
loop_
_entity.id
_entity.type
_entity.pdbx_description
1 polymer ?
#
loop_
_entity_poly.entity_id
_entity_poly.type
_entity_poly.pdbx_seq_one_letter_code
_entity_poly.pdbx_strand_id
1 'polypeptide(L)'
;MSLVRPTLPDRAARILEKARSDREAAKAALAELSVDGQVALLCETPVARRAALLSLVAAPELVIPRIPEAELCFIVKAIGPSDAGWVMEHASNEQMVACIDLDAWSGSRFSPERFGEWWLAAADAGPETLVGWFHALDPETLILALHDRIDVALKPADATDREDWVPPAGSQTLEGNFYYRARHEGDDLAELTVLLKCLFEANYWDYFRVMHGPLQELPIETEEWALRWRRGRLEDQGFPPREEAAALFARIEPEDLDTLPDEKPVLDVGGFRLPVWAPRIPVAPDAEHALLAAAARLSEDERSAFLERLFSVANKVAVAYGLPLSDVESVPTAIEDAIVLASRGLEELSRAKGLSGDAVLRRVPLEHLFRVGASFHPDRARRVLAEIPDDDADEPGA
;
A
#
# COMPACT_ATOMS: atom_id res chain seq x y z
N MET A 1 -12.19 15.33 -17.34
CA MET A 1 -11.30 15.99 -16.36
C MET A 1 -11.29 15.07 -15.15
N SER A 2 -10.13 14.65 -14.63
CA SER A 2 -10.10 13.77 -13.44
C SER A 2 -10.73 14.49 -12.24
N LEU A 3 -11.69 13.83 -11.58
CA LEU A 3 -12.45 14.35 -10.43
C LEU A 3 -11.58 14.59 -9.19
N VAL A 4 -10.38 13.99 -9.15
CA VAL A 4 -9.50 13.94 -7.97
C VAL A 4 -8.09 14.41 -8.34
N ARG A 5 -7.96 15.51 -9.09
CA ARG A 5 -6.63 16.13 -9.30
C ARG A 5 -6.31 17.11 -8.17
N PRO A 6 -5.28 16.85 -7.35
CA PRO A 6 -4.86 17.80 -6.34
C PRO A 6 -4.25 19.02 -7.03
N THR A 7 -4.93 20.16 -6.95
CA THR A 7 -4.30 21.46 -7.15
C THR A 7 -3.53 21.83 -5.90
N LEU A 8 -2.35 22.46 -6.04
CA LEU A 8 -1.58 22.93 -4.89
C LEU A 8 -2.45 23.82 -3.99
N PRO A 9 -2.71 23.42 -2.72
CA PRO A 9 -3.56 24.22 -1.84
C PRO A 9 -2.98 25.62 -1.60
N ASP A 10 -3.80 26.67 -1.57
CA ASP A 10 -3.35 28.06 -1.36
C ASP A 10 -2.48 28.23 -0.10
N ARG A 11 -2.80 27.48 0.96
CA ARG A 11 -2.00 27.48 2.19
C ARG A 11 -0.62 26.85 1.97
N ALA A 12 -0.55 25.70 1.30
CA ALA A 12 0.71 25.05 0.95
C ALA A 12 1.55 25.94 0.01
N ALA A 13 0.93 26.56 -0.99
CA ALA A 13 1.58 27.50 -1.90
C ALA A 13 2.24 28.66 -1.13
N ARG A 14 1.49 29.32 -0.23
CA ARG A 14 2.00 30.42 0.60
C ARG A 14 3.15 30.00 1.52
N ILE A 15 3.05 28.82 2.15
CA ILE A 15 4.12 28.29 3.02
C ILE A 15 5.39 28.02 2.20
N LEU A 16 5.26 27.34 1.05
CA LEU A 16 6.39 27.02 0.18
C LEU A 16 7.01 28.26 -0.46
N GLU A 17 6.21 29.28 -0.79
CA GLU A 17 6.71 30.57 -1.26
C GLU A 17 7.49 31.29 -0.16
N LYS A 18 6.93 31.37 1.05
CA LYS A 18 7.58 31.98 2.22
C LYS A 18 8.92 31.31 2.54
N ALA A 19 9.00 29.98 2.38
CA ALA A 19 10.22 29.22 2.61
C ALA A 19 11.40 29.62 1.70
N ARG A 20 11.14 30.29 0.57
CA ARG A 20 12.20 30.80 -0.33
C ARG A 20 12.91 32.02 0.23
N SER A 21 12.24 32.84 1.03
CA SER A 21 12.80 34.06 1.62
C SER A 21 13.05 33.95 3.12
N ASP A 22 12.24 33.18 3.83
CA ASP A 22 12.30 33.02 5.29
C ASP A 22 11.82 31.62 5.70
N ARG A 23 12.76 30.69 5.81
CA ARG A 23 12.48 29.28 6.13
C ARG A 23 11.90 29.13 7.55
N GLU A 24 12.40 29.88 8.53
CA GLU A 24 11.93 29.77 9.91
C GLU A 24 10.50 30.29 10.05
N ALA A 25 10.17 31.40 9.39
CA ALA A 25 8.81 31.88 9.38
C ALA A 25 7.85 30.99 8.58
N ALA A 26 8.34 30.19 7.61
CA ALA A 26 7.56 29.16 6.93
C ALA A 26 7.30 27.95 7.84
N LYS A 27 8.31 27.47 8.56
CA LYS A 27 8.16 26.42 9.60
C LYS A 27 7.15 26.84 10.65
N ALA A 28 7.25 28.07 11.17
CA ALA A 28 6.30 28.61 12.14
C ALA A 28 4.86 28.62 11.62
N ALA A 29 4.66 29.04 10.36
CA ALA A 29 3.33 29.06 9.73
C ALA A 29 2.72 27.67 9.51
N LEU A 30 3.56 26.65 9.29
CA LEU A 30 3.14 25.25 9.24
C LEU A 30 2.82 24.72 10.64
N ALA A 31 3.64 25.04 11.63
CA ALA A 31 3.46 24.64 13.03
C ALA A 31 2.23 25.26 13.72
N GLU A 32 1.66 26.34 13.17
CA GLU A 32 0.35 26.88 13.60
C GLU A 32 -0.81 25.89 13.37
N LEU A 33 -0.64 24.89 12.49
CA LEU A 33 -1.61 23.82 12.29
C LEU A 33 -1.46 22.75 13.37
N SER A 34 -2.59 22.15 13.77
CA SER A 34 -2.56 20.88 14.51
C SER A 34 -1.81 19.82 13.71
N VAL A 35 -1.31 18.79 14.39
CA VAL A 35 -0.65 17.65 13.72
C VAL A 35 -1.53 17.08 12.61
N ASP A 36 -2.83 16.87 12.87
CA ASP A 36 -3.80 16.43 11.85
C ASP A 36 -3.94 17.40 10.69
N GLY A 37 -3.94 18.71 10.97
CA GLY A 37 -3.96 19.74 9.95
C GLY A 37 -2.69 19.75 9.08
N GLN A 38 -1.53 19.43 9.66
CA GLN A 38 -0.28 19.30 8.92
C GLN A 38 -0.30 18.05 8.02
N VAL A 39 -0.73 16.90 8.54
CA VAL A 39 -0.89 15.66 7.75
C VAL A 39 -1.87 15.87 6.60
N ALA A 40 -3.04 16.48 6.87
CA ALA A 40 -4.01 16.74 5.83
C ALA A 40 -3.46 17.68 4.76
N LEU A 41 -2.78 18.77 5.14
CA LEU A 41 -2.17 19.69 4.18
C LEU A 41 -1.08 19.00 3.34
N LEU A 42 -0.27 18.12 3.95
CA LEU A 42 0.73 17.32 3.26
C LEU A 42 0.08 16.41 2.21
N CYS A 43 -0.93 15.64 2.58
CA CYS A 43 -1.57 14.70 1.67
C CYS A 43 -2.39 15.42 0.56
N GLU A 44 -2.97 16.59 0.84
CA GLU A 44 -3.61 17.43 -0.20
C GLU A 44 -2.61 18.08 -1.16
N THR A 45 -1.37 18.25 -0.74
CA THR A 45 -0.32 18.84 -1.58
C THR A 45 0.08 17.84 -2.67
N PRO A 46 0.24 18.27 -3.94
CA PRO A 46 0.71 17.39 -5.01
C PRO A 46 2.01 16.68 -4.63
N VAL A 47 2.12 15.38 -4.94
CA VAL A 47 3.25 14.52 -4.51
C VAL A 47 4.61 15.15 -4.78
N ALA A 48 4.82 15.72 -5.96
CA ALA A 48 6.05 16.42 -6.35
C ALA A 48 6.46 17.60 -5.44
N ARG A 49 5.58 18.07 -4.55
CA ARG A 49 5.80 19.18 -3.61
C ARG A 49 5.74 18.74 -2.15
N ARG A 50 5.34 17.50 -1.85
CA ARG A 50 5.18 17.01 -0.48
C ARG A 50 6.49 16.95 0.27
N ALA A 51 7.55 16.45 -0.33
CA ALA A 51 8.89 16.41 0.29
C ALA A 51 9.36 17.81 0.72
N ALA A 52 9.16 18.82 -0.14
CA ALA A 52 9.51 20.20 0.17
C ALA A 52 8.71 20.73 1.37
N LEU A 53 7.41 20.43 1.45
CA LEU A 53 6.56 20.83 2.56
C LEU A 53 6.89 20.06 3.84
N LEU A 54 7.15 18.75 3.75
CA LEU A 54 7.52 17.89 4.87
C LEU A 54 8.84 18.34 5.51
N SER A 55 9.82 18.79 4.70
CA SER A 55 11.08 19.36 5.20
C SER A 55 10.92 20.61 6.08
N LEU A 56 9.73 21.23 6.09
CA LEU A 56 9.39 22.39 6.89
C LEU A 56 8.63 22.02 8.18
N VAL A 57 8.31 20.74 8.40
CA VAL A 57 7.69 20.27 9.64
C VAL A 57 8.70 20.40 10.78
N ALA A 58 8.30 21.04 11.88
CA ALA A 58 9.18 21.30 13.02
C ALA A 58 9.34 20.10 13.96
N ALA A 59 8.34 19.21 14.00
CA ALA A 59 8.31 18.00 14.83
C ALA A 59 7.93 16.79 13.95
N PRO A 60 8.81 16.35 13.03
CA PRO A 60 8.53 15.26 12.09
C PRO A 60 8.14 13.96 12.79
N GLU A 61 8.70 13.69 13.97
CA GLU A 61 8.40 12.54 14.83
C GLU A 61 6.94 12.49 15.32
N LEU A 62 6.21 13.60 15.29
CA LEU A 62 4.78 13.65 15.62
C LEU A 62 3.87 13.59 14.39
N VAL A 63 4.38 13.98 13.22
CA VAL A 63 3.60 14.14 11.98
C VAL A 63 3.72 12.91 11.10
N ILE A 64 4.95 12.43 10.85
CA ILE A 64 5.22 11.32 9.92
C ILE A 64 4.47 10.04 10.34
N PRO A 65 4.47 9.61 11.62
CA PRO A 65 3.71 8.43 12.07
C PRO A 65 2.20 8.50 11.86
N ARG A 66 1.65 9.69 11.56
CA ARG A 66 0.21 9.91 11.34
C ARG A 66 -0.16 10.06 9.86
N ILE A 67 0.83 10.06 8.97
CA ILE A 67 0.60 10.02 7.52
C ILE A 67 0.06 8.62 7.16
N PRO A 68 -1.02 8.50 6.37
CA PRO A 68 -1.47 7.20 5.88
C PRO A 68 -0.36 6.44 5.16
N GLU A 69 -0.32 5.13 5.31
CA GLU A 69 0.77 4.26 4.85
C GLU A 69 1.03 4.40 3.34
N ALA A 70 -0.02 4.37 2.52
CA ALA A 70 0.08 4.57 1.08
C ALA A 70 0.62 5.97 0.73
N GLU A 71 0.20 7.00 1.48
CA GLU A 71 0.65 8.38 1.27
C GLU A 71 2.14 8.55 1.62
N LEU A 72 2.63 7.87 2.66
CA LEU A 72 4.05 7.81 2.99
C LEU A 72 4.84 7.13 1.86
N CYS A 73 4.33 6.00 1.36
CA CYS A 73 4.95 5.29 0.24
C CYS A 73 5.10 6.21 -0.98
N PHE A 74 4.07 6.98 -1.34
CA PHE A 74 4.15 7.96 -2.44
C PHE A 74 5.19 9.05 -2.18
N ILE A 75 5.29 9.55 -0.94
CA ILE A 75 6.27 10.57 -0.57
C ILE A 75 7.70 10.04 -0.75
N VAL A 76 7.99 8.85 -0.21
CA VAL A 76 9.32 8.25 -0.28
C VAL A 76 9.70 7.93 -1.73
N LYS A 77 8.79 7.35 -2.51
CA LYS A 77 9.03 7.08 -3.93
C LYS A 77 9.27 8.34 -4.75
N ALA A 78 8.59 9.44 -4.43
CA ALA A 78 8.78 10.72 -5.11
C ALA A 78 10.10 11.41 -4.72
N ILE A 79 10.62 11.17 -3.52
CA ILE A 79 11.97 11.58 -3.11
C ILE A 79 13.01 10.70 -3.82
N GLY A 80 12.71 9.42 -3.97
CA GLY A 80 13.67 8.36 -4.27
C GLY A 80 14.05 7.66 -2.96
N PRO A 81 13.83 6.34 -2.80
CA PRO A 81 14.08 5.66 -1.54
C PRO A 81 15.50 5.87 -1.00
N SER A 82 16.51 5.90 -1.88
CA SER A 82 17.92 6.13 -1.51
C SER A 82 18.20 7.48 -0.83
N ASP A 83 17.33 8.47 -1.02
CA ASP A 83 17.48 9.83 -0.44
C ASP A 83 16.43 10.10 0.67
N ALA A 84 15.67 9.08 1.06
CA ALA A 84 14.52 9.21 1.95
C ALA A 84 14.79 8.78 3.40
N GLY A 85 16.03 8.47 3.80
CA GLY A 85 16.36 8.02 5.15
C GLY A 85 15.85 8.96 6.25
N TRP A 86 15.91 10.27 6.04
CA TRP A 86 15.38 11.29 6.97
C TRP A 86 13.85 11.25 7.17
N VAL A 87 13.11 10.67 6.21
CA VAL A 87 11.67 10.41 6.37
C VAL A 87 11.48 9.09 7.12
N MET A 88 12.24 8.07 6.74
CA MET A 88 12.18 6.73 7.31
C MET A 88 12.57 6.70 8.78
N GLU A 89 13.49 7.57 9.21
CA GLU A 89 13.91 7.75 10.62
C GLU A 89 12.71 8.00 11.56
N HIS A 90 11.66 8.64 11.03
CA HIS A 90 10.46 8.99 11.79
C HIS A 90 9.22 8.18 11.38
N ALA A 91 9.35 7.27 10.43
CA ALA A 91 8.26 6.38 10.03
C ALA A 91 8.02 5.34 11.13
N SER A 92 6.76 4.95 11.33
CA SER A 92 6.45 3.79 12.15
C SER A 92 6.84 2.51 11.41
N ASN A 93 7.13 1.47 12.18
CA ASN A 93 7.44 0.15 11.63
C ASN A 93 6.33 -0.36 10.71
N GLU A 94 5.07 -0.16 11.08
CA GLU A 94 3.90 -0.53 10.27
C GLU A 94 3.87 0.22 8.94
N GLN A 95 4.18 1.51 8.94
CA GLN A 95 4.26 2.28 7.69
C GLN A 95 5.38 1.77 6.78
N MET A 96 6.54 1.41 7.35
CA MET A 96 7.65 0.85 6.58
C MET A 96 7.33 -0.54 6.01
N VAL A 97 6.66 -1.40 6.77
CA VAL A 97 6.16 -2.70 6.30
C VAL A 97 5.14 -2.51 5.18
N ALA A 98 4.21 -1.57 5.33
CA ALA A 98 3.24 -1.25 4.29
C ALA A 98 3.90 -0.77 2.99
N CYS A 99 4.99 -0.01 3.07
CA CYS A 99 5.75 0.38 1.87
C CYS A 99 6.28 -0.85 1.11
N ILE A 100 6.75 -1.88 1.82
CA ILE A 100 7.15 -3.15 1.22
C ILE A 100 5.95 -3.86 0.59
N ASP A 101 4.83 -3.97 1.31
CA ASP A 101 3.63 -4.65 0.79
C ASP A 101 3.09 -3.98 -0.47
N LEU A 102 3.13 -2.64 -0.54
CA LEU A 102 2.62 -1.87 -1.65
C LEU A 102 3.55 -1.85 -2.86
N ASP A 103 4.87 -1.88 -2.65
CA ASP A 103 5.84 -1.58 -3.70
C ASP A 103 6.80 -2.72 -4.05
N ALA A 104 7.20 -3.57 -3.10
CA ALA A 104 8.19 -4.63 -3.33
C ALA A 104 7.64 -5.87 -4.05
N TRP A 105 6.42 -5.80 -4.58
CA TRP A 105 5.71 -6.93 -5.20
C TRP A 105 5.10 -6.54 -6.55
N SER A 106 5.05 -7.48 -7.49
CA SER A 106 4.33 -7.36 -8.76
C SER A 106 3.28 -8.46 -8.83
N GLY A 107 2.05 -8.14 -8.42
CA GLY A 107 1.02 -9.15 -8.18
C GLY A 107 1.44 -10.04 -7.00
N SER A 108 1.71 -11.31 -7.28
CA SER A 108 2.21 -12.30 -6.32
C SER A 108 3.73 -12.55 -6.38
N ARG A 109 4.47 -11.85 -7.25
CA ARG A 109 5.92 -12.04 -7.36
C ARG A 109 6.68 -11.01 -6.53
N PHE A 110 7.58 -11.48 -5.68
CA PHE A 110 8.47 -10.61 -4.91
C PHE A 110 9.53 -9.97 -5.83
N SER A 111 9.92 -8.73 -5.54
CA SER A 111 10.96 -8.00 -6.26
C SER A 111 12.12 -7.67 -5.32
N PRO A 112 13.21 -8.46 -5.36
CA PRO A 112 14.41 -8.21 -4.55
C PRO A 112 15.03 -6.83 -4.81
N GLU A 113 15.00 -6.36 -6.07
CA GLU A 113 15.50 -5.05 -6.47
C GLU A 113 14.75 -3.92 -5.74
N ARG A 114 13.41 -3.88 -5.85
CA ARG A 114 12.62 -2.85 -5.18
C ARG A 114 12.71 -2.96 -3.66
N PHE A 115 12.71 -4.16 -3.11
CA PHE A 115 12.96 -4.37 -1.69
C PHE A 115 14.31 -3.78 -1.24
N GLY A 116 15.36 -3.95 -2.06
CA GLY A 116 16.68 -3.39 -1.83
C GLY A 116 16.69 -1.86 -1.71
N GLU A 117 15.86 -1.16 -2.49
CA GLU A 117 15.73 0.30 -2.40
C GLU A 117 15.17 0.75 -1.04
N TRP A 118 14.15 0.05 -0.52
CA TRP A 118 13.57 0.31 0.80
C TRP A 118 14.50 -0.07 1.94
N TRP A 119 15.26 -1.15 1.77
CA TRP A 119 16.32 -1.52 2.69
C TRP A 119 17.34 -0.41 2.80
N LEU A 120 17.82 0.10 1.68
CA LEU A 120 18.79 1.19 1.66
C LEU A 120 18.27 2.44 2.37
N ALA A 121 17.00 2.78 2.15
CA ALA A 121 16.35 3.88 2.85
C ALA A 121 16.34 3.67 4.39
N ALA A 122 16.01 2.45 4.85
CA ALA A 122 16.01 2.11 6.26
C ALA A 122 17.42 2.10 6.87
N ALA A 123 18.42 1.67 6.10
CA ALA A 123 19.82 1.68 6.53
C ALA A 123 20.38 3.10 6.65
N ASP A 124 20.02 4.01 5.73
CA ASP A 124 20.39 5.43 5.77
C ASP A 124 19.76 6.15 6.97
N ALA A 125 18.54 5.76 7.36
CA ALA A 125 17.89 6.25 8.59
C ALA A 125 18.63 5.84 9.88
N GLY A 126 19.44 4.77 9.82
CA GLY A 126 20.34 4.35 10.88
C GLY A 126 20.02 3.00 11.50
N PRO A 127 20.92 2.46 12.35
CA PRO A 127 20.82 1.10 12.87
C PRO A 127 19.55 0.80 13.67
N GLU A 128 19.06 1.76 14.45
CA GLU A 128 17.85 1.59 15.28
C GLU A 128 16.61 1.41 14.40
N THR A 129 16.44 2.26 13.38
CA THR A 129 15.36 2.16 12.39
C THR A 129 15.47 0.86 11.60
N LEU A 130 16.67 0.50 11.13
CA LEU A 130 16.90 -0.73 10.36
C LEU A 130 16.52 -1.99 11.16
N VAL A 131 16.95 -2.08 12.43
CA VAL A 131 16.62 -3.22 13.31
C VAL A 131 15.13 -3.22 13.67
N GLY A 132 14.55 -2.07 14.00
CA GLY A 132 13.12 -1.97 14.32
C GLY A 132 12.23 -2.40 13.16
N TRP A 133 12.57 -1.98 11.95
CA TRP A 133 11.87 -2.39 10.74
C TRP A 133 12.03 -3.87 10.44
N PHE A 134 13.26 -4.39 10.58
CA PHE A 134 13.52 -5.82 10.45
C PHE A 134 12.63 -6.64 11.39
N HIS A 135 12.48 -6.23 12.65
CA HIS A 135 11.62 -6.94 13.62
C HIS A 135 10.13 -6.88 13.27
N ALA A 136 9.71 -5.88 12.51
CA ALA A 136 8.32 -5.73 12.09
C ALA A 136 7.99 -6.46 10.79
N LEU A 137 8.98 -6.68 9.92
CA LEU A 137 8.84 -7.51 8.74
C LEU A 137 8.62 -8.97 9.11
N ASP A 138 7.85 -9.68 8.29
CA ASP A 138 7.86 -11.13 8.36
C ASP A 138 9.25 -11.68 7.96
N PRO A 139 9.80 -12.65 8.70
CA PRO A 139 11.10 -13.23 8.39
C PRO A 139 11.17 -13.77 6.95
N GLU A 140 10.05 -14.27 6.43
CA GLU A 140 9.97 -14.86 5.09
C GLU A 140 10.31 -13.84 3.99
N THR A 141 9.79 -12.61 4.06
CA THR A 141 10.15 -11.54 3.10
C THR A 141 11.66 -11.24 3.09
N LEU A 142 12.28 -11.21 4.28
CA LEU A 142 13.72 -10.99 4.41
C LEU A 142 14.52 -12.17 3.86
N ILE A 143 14.09 -13.39 4.16
CA ILE A 143 14.73 -14.62 3.66
C ILE A 143 14.63 -14.70 2.14
N LEU A 144 13.53 -14.27 1.52
CA LEU A 144 13.41 -14.17 0.05
C LEU A 144 14.45 -13.22 -0.54
N ALA A 145 14.60 -12.03 0.04
CA ALA A 145 15.61 -11.07 -0.41
C ALA A 145 17.03 -11.64 -0.30
N LEU A 146 17.29 -12.46 0.73
CA LEU A 146 18.59 -13.10 0.92
C LEU A 146 18.81 -14.29 -0.01
N HIS A 147 17.78 -15.09 -0.28
CA HIS A 147 17.85 -16.19 -1.24
C HIS A 147 18.32 -15.71 -2.61
N ASP A 148 17.88 -14.53 -3.04
CA ASP A 148 18.29 -13.95 -4.32
C ASP A 148 19.76 -13.45 -4.27
N ARG A 149 20.20 -12.90 -3.13
CA ARG A 149 21.48 -12.17 -3.04
C ARG A 149 22.69 -12.98 -2.54
N ILE A 150 22.50 -13.99 -1.68
CA ILE A 150 23.61 -14.68 -1.02
C ILE A 150 23.49 -16.22 -1.05
N ASP A 151 24.65 -16.87 -1.16
CA ASP A 151 24.81 -18.26 -0.74
C ASP A 151 25.30 -18.29 0.71
N VAL A 152 24.65 -19.09 1.57
CA VAL A 152 25.06 -19.29 2.96
C VAL A 152 25.59 -20.71 3.15
N ALA A 153 26.68 -20.85 3.92
CA ALA A 153 27.23 -22.11 4.37
C ALA A 153 27.43 -22.09 5.89
N LEU A 154 27.05 -23.17 6.56
CA LEU A 154 27.30 -23.37 7.98
C LEU A 154 28.56 -24.23 8.16
N LYS A 155 29.47 -23.81 9.03
CA LYS A 155 30.62 -24.60 9.46
C LYS A 155 30.12 -25.89 10.13
N PRO A 156 30.55 -27.08 9.66
CA PRO A 156 30.18 -28.35 10.29
C PRO A 156 30.62 -28.39 11.76
N ALA A 157 29.81 -29.02 12.61
CA ALA A 157 30.08 -29.10 14.04
C ALA A 157 31.40 -29.83 14.37
N ASP A 158 31.79 -30.80 13.54
CA ASP A 158 33.04 -31.57 13.65
C ASP A 158 34.24 -30.89 12.96
N ALA A 159 34.04 -29.75 12.28
CA ALA A 159 35.10 -29.10 11.50
C ALA A 159 36.28 -28.60 12.35
N THR A 160 36.10 -28.38 13.65
CA THR A 160 37.23 -28.04 14.55
C THR A 160 38.22 -29.20 14.69
N ASP A 161 37.75 -30.44 14.52
CA ASP A 161 38.56 -31.65 14.54
C ASP A 161 39.00 -32.09 13.13
N ARG A 162 38.52 -31.40 12.08
CA ARG A 162 38.90 -31.69 10.69
C ARG A 162 39.84 -30.62 10.12
N GLU A 163 41.10 -30.99 9.93
CA GLU A 163 42.11 -30.13 9.29
C GLU A 163 41.80 -29.81 7.80
N ASP A 164 40.86 -30.51 7.18
CA ASP A 164 40.54 -30.39 5.75
C ASP A 164 39.40 -29.39 5.44
N TRP A 165 38.70 -28.90 6.46
CA TRP A 165 37.59 -27.99 6.23
C TRP A 165 38.10 -26.58 5.95
N VAL A 166 37.67 -26.03 4.81
CA VAL A 166 37.97 -24.67 4.37
C VAL A 166 36.65 -23.99 4.01
N PRO A 167 36.42 -22.74 4.43
CA PRO A 167 35.21 -22.02 4.04
C PRO A 167 35.14 -21.84 2.52
N PRO A 168 33.93 -21.70 1.95
CA PRO A 168 33.77 -21.42 0.52
C PRO A 168 34.62 -20.23 0.07
N ALA A 169 35.28 -20.35 -1.08
CA ALA A 169 36.11 -19.27 -1.60
C ALA A 169 35.31 -17.97 -1.77
N GLY A 170 35.91 -16.85 -1.36
CA GLY A 170 35.28 -15.53 -1.42
C GLY A 170 34.19 -15.28 -0.38
N SER A 171 33.96 -16.19 0.57
CA SER A 171 32.99 -15.96 1.64
C SER A 171 33.51 -15.05 2.74
N GLN A 172 32.57 -14.35 3.37
CA GLN A 172 32.73 -13.50 4.53
C GLN A 172 32.04 -14.16 5.72
N THR A 173 32.45 -13.80 6.93
CA THR A 173 31.82 -14.26 8.17
C THR A 173 31.92 -13.18 9.24
N LEU A 174 30.91 -13.09 10.11
CA LEU A 174 30.92 -12.20 11.27
C LEU A 174 31.38 -12.91 12.55
N GLU A 175 31.08 -14.20 12.69
CA GLU A 175 31.23 -14.93 13.96
C GLU A 175 31.94 -16.28 13.83
N GLY A 176 32.27 -16.70 12.60
CA GLY A 176 33.10 -17.87 12.34
C GLY A 176 32.34 -19.18 12.15
N ASN A 177 31.00 -19.21 12.28
CA ASN A 177 30.16 -20.37 11.99
C ASN A 177 29.38 -20.23 10.68
N PHE A 178 28.65 -19.14 10.46
CA PHE A 178 27.98 -18.83 9.19
C PHE A 178 28.94 -18.08 8.26
N TYR A 179 29.03 -18.58 7.04
CA TYR A 179 29.79 -18.00 5.95
C TYR A 179 28.83 -17.63 4.83
N TYR A 180 29.00 -16.46 4.24
CA TYR A 180 28.15 -16.00 3.15
C TYR A 180 28.96 -15.34 2.05
N ARG A 181 28.47 -15.43 0.82
CA ARG A 181 29.05 -14.77 -0.36
C ARG A 181 27.94 -14.34 -1.30
N ALA A 182 28.28 -13.41 -2.20
CA ALA A 182 27.37 -12.99 -3.26
C ALA A 182 26.98 -14.21 -4.10
N ARG A 183 25.68 -14.32 -4.40
CA ARG A 183 25.16 -15.35 -5.29
C ARG A 183 25.48 -15.05 -6.75
N HIS A 184 25.39 -13.78 -7.13
CA HIS A 184 25.71 -13.32 -8.48
C HIS A 184 27.07 -12.60 -8.52
N GLU A 185 27.82 -12.79 -9.60
CA GLU A 185 29.13 -12.17 -9.76
C GLU A 185 28.98 -10.66 -9.90
N GLY A 186 29.67 -9.90 -9.04
CA GLY A 186 29.65 -8.43 -9.06
C GLY A 186 28.67 -7.80 -8.06
N ASP A 187 27.83 -8.59 -7.38
CA ASP A 187 26.96 -8.04 -6.34
C ASP A 187 27.77 -7.48 -5.16
N ASP A 188 27.43 -6.26 -4.77
CA ASP A 188 27.94 -5.67 -3.53
C ASP A 188 27.13 -6.17 -2.34
N LEU A 189 27.85 -6.65 -1.33
CA LEU A 189 27.29 -7.13 -0.07
C LEU A 189 27.48 -6.14 1.08
N ALA A 190 28.07 -4.96 0.85
CA ALA A 190 28.35 -4.00 1.92
C ALA A 190 27.10 -3.66 2.76
N GLU A 191 25.99 -3.36 2.11
CA GLU A 191 24.70 -3.02 2.73
C GLU A 191 24.11 -4.20 3.52
N LEU A 192 24.21 -5.40 2.93
CA LEU A 192 23.78 -6.64 3.55
C LEU A 192 24.62 -6.96 4.79
N THR A 193 25.93 -6.78 4.69
CA THR A 193 26.86 -6.93 5.80
C THR A 193 26.59 -5.92 6.91
N VAL A 194 26.15 -4.69 6.60
CA VAL A 194 25.72 -3.71 7.61
C VAL A 194 24.50 -4.22 8.37
N LEU A 195 23.45 -4.69 7.69
CA LEU A 195 22.29 -5.28 8.37
C LEU A 195 22.71 -6.46 9.26
N LEU A 196 23.45 -7.42 8.69
CA LEU A 196 23.84 -8.62 9.43
C LEU A 196 24.64 -8.27 10.70
N LYS A 197 25.49 -7.23 10.64
CA LYS A 197 26.18 -6.70 11.82
C LYS A 197 25.22 -6.08 12.81
N CYS A 198 24.29 -5.22 12.35
CA CYS A 198 23.29 -4.61 13.21
C CYS A 198 22.43 -5.67 13.94
N LEU A 199 21.99 -6.71 13.22
CA LEU A 199 21.24 -7.82 13.81
C LEU A 199 22.09 -8.61 14.80
N PHE A 200 23.33 -8.94 14.43
CA PHE A 200 24.24 -9.69 15.30
C PHE A 200 24.51 -8.94 16.62
N GLU A 201 24.73 -7.62 16.53
CA GLU A 201 24.99 -6.75 17.68
C GLU A 201 23.73 -6.51 18.53
N ALA A 202 22.57 -6.37 17.90
CA ALA A 202 21.30 -6.18 18.62
C ALA A 202 20.83 -7.47 19.31
N ASN A 203 20.81 -8.58 18.59
CA ASN A 203 20.38 -9.89 19.08
C ASN A 203 20.84 -11.02 18.14
N TYR A 204 21.77 -11.85 18.64
CA TYR A 204 22.30 -12.99 17.90
C TYR A 204 21.24 -13.92 17.31
N TRP A 205 20.08 -14.11 17.96
CA TRP A 205 19.03 -14.99 17.45
C TRP A 205 18.36 -14.46 16.19
N ASP A 206 18.29 -13.15 16.03
CA ASP A 206 17.74 -12.52 14.83
C ASP A 206 18.70 -12.74 13.65
N TYR A 207 20.00 -12.49 13.86
CA TYR A 207 21.04 -12.86 12.91
C TYR A 207 21.00 -14.34 12.56
N PHE A 208 20.91 -15.23 13.56
CA PHE A 208 20.85 -16.68 13.37
C PHE A 208 19.66 -17.07 12.48
N ARG A 209 18.45 -16.57 12.78
CA ARG A 209 17.22 -16.88 12.03
C ARG A 209 17.38 -16.49 10.55
N VAL A 210 17.93 -15.31 10.31
CA VAL A 210 18.13 -14.73 8.98
C VAL A 210 19.18 -15.50 8.17
N MET A 211 20.30 -15.88 8.78
CA MET A 211 21.33 -16.68 8.11
C MET A 211 20.90 -18.13 7.87
N HIS A 212 20.08 -18.67 8.77
CA HIS A 212 19.61 -20.05 8.66
C HIS A 212 18.51 -20.22 7.60
N GLY A 213 17.72 -19.17 7.32
CA GLY A 213 16.66 -19.18 6.31
C GLY A 213 17.16 -19.64 4.93
N PRO A 214 18.09 -18.91 4.28
CA PRO A 214 18.60 -19.27 2.96
C PRO A 214 19.25 -20.66 2.87
N LEU A 215 19.67 -21.22 4.00
CA LEU A 215 20.32 -22.53 4.11
C LEU A 215 19.32 -23.69 4.17
N GLN A 216 18.12 -23.48 4.72
CA GLN A 216 17.21 -24.57 5.09
C GLN A 216 15.79 -24.42 4.54
N GLU A 217 15.37 -23.20 4.22
CA GLU A 217 14.03 -22.93 3.71
C GLU A 217 14.01 -23.03 2.17
N LEU A 218 12.89 -23.53 1.64
CA LEU A 218 12.68 -23.63 0.20
C LEU A 218 12.13 -22.30 -0.32
N PRO A 219 12.74 -21.67 -1.34
CA PRO A 219 12.31 -20.34 -1.80
C PRO A 219 10.82 -20.24 -2.14
N ILE A 220 10.23 -21.29 -2.72
CA ILE A 220 8.82 -21.31 -3.09
C ILE A 220 7.89 -21.34 -1.87
N GLU A 221 8.25 -22.10 -0.82
CA GLU A 221 7.45 -22.15 0.41
C GLU A 221 7.56 -20.83 1.17
N THR A 222 8.76 -20.23 1.19
CA THR A 222 8.99 -18.91 1.77
C THR A 222 8.19 -17.83 1.03
N GLU A 223 8.14 -17.86 -0.31
CA GLU A 223 7.34 -16.92 -1.11
C GLU A 223 5.85 -17.01 -0.77
N GLU A 224 5.30 -18.22 -0.66
CA GLU A 224 3.90 -18.45 -0.31
C GLU A 224 3.55 -17.99 1.12
N TRP A 225 4.46 -18.11 2.09
CA TRP A 225 4.25 -17.56 3.43
C TRP A 225 4.31 -16.03 3.44
N ALA A 226 5.31 -15.43 2.80
CA ALA A 226 5.42 -13.97 2.69
C ALA A 226 4.19 -13.37 2.00
N LEU A 227 3.68 -14.02 0.95
CA LEU A 227 2.45 -13.63 0.27
C LEU A 227 1.22 -13.66 1.18
N ARG A 228 1.10 -14.66 2.06
CA ARG A 228 0.00 -14.74 3.02
C ARG A 228 0.04 -13.63 4.05
N TRP A 229 1.22 -13.32 4.58
CA TRP A 229 1.39 -12.21 5.53
C TRP A 229 1.05 -10.87 4.88
N ARG A 230 1.63 -10.62 3.70
CA ARG A 230 1.33 -9.44 2.90
C ARG A 230 -0.17 -9.30 2.61
N ARG A 231 -0.82 -10.39 2.18
CA ARG A 231 -2.25 -10.39 1.87
C ARG A 231 -3.08 -9.96 3.08
N GLY A 232 -2.81 -10.53 4.27
CA GLY A 232 -3.51 -10.13 5.50
C GLY A 232 -3.35 -8.65 5.84
N ARG A 233 -2.12 -8.11 5.73
CA ARG A 233 -1.87 -6.69 5.99
C ARG A 233 -2.51 -5.76 4.96
N LEU A 234 -2.52 -6.14 3.69
CA LEU A 234 -3.22 -5.39 2.64
C LEU A 234 -4.74 -5.41 2.85
N GLU A 235 -5.30 -6.55 3.27
CA GLU A 235 -6.72 -6.67 3.64
C GLU A 235 -7.08 -5.73 4.80
N ASP A 236 -6.25 -5.66 5.84
CA ASP A 236 -6.42 -4.73 6.97
C ASP A 236 -6.40 -3.26 6.53
N GLN A 237 -5.67 -2.94 5.45
CA GLN A 237 -5.65 -1.62 4.81
C GLN A 237 -6.81 -1.40 3.81
N GLY A 238 -7.70 -2.38 3.66
CA GLY A 238 -8.86 -2.31 2.79
C GLY A 238 -8.58 -2.68 1.33
N PHE A 239 -7.49 -3.40 1.04
CA PHE A 239 -7.17 -3.97 -0.26
C PHE A 239 -7.40 -5.50 -0.24
N PRO A 240 -8.58 -5.99 -0.63
CA PRO A 240 -8.92 -7.41 -0.54
C PRO A 240 -8.18 -8.26 -1.59
N PRO A 241 -8.24 -9.60 -1.51
CA PRO A 241 -7.71 -10.49 -2.54
C PRO A 241 -8.32 -10.19 -3.91
N ARG A 242 -7.55 -10.45 -4.97
CA ARG A 242 -7.95 -10.10 -6.34
C ARG A 242 -9.22 -10.83 -6.78
N GLU A 243 -9.42 -12.05 -6.31
CA GLU A 243 -10.61 -12.86 -6.60
C GLU A 243 -11.87 -12.20 -6.02
N GLU A 244 -11.81 -11.72 -4.77
CA GLU A 244 -12.90 -10.97 -4.15
C GLU A 244 -13.13 -9.63 -4.86
N ALA A 245 -12.06 -8.90 -5.16
CA ALA A 245 -12.12 -7.63 -5.87
C ALA A 245 -12.77 -7.79 -7.26
N ALA A 246 -12.45 -8.88 -7.98
CA ALA A 246 -13.00 -9.14 -9.30
C ALA A 246 -14.48 -9.55 -9.29
N ALA A 247 -15.01 -10.04 -8.16
CA ALA A 247 -16.45 -10.29 -8.00
C ALA A 247 -17.29 -9.00 -8.16
N LEU A 248 -16.67 -7.83 -8.00
CA LEU A 248 -17.27 -6.52 -8.30
C LEU A 248 -17.60 -6.34 -9.80
N PHE A 249 -16.97 -7.12 -10.69
CA PHE A 249 -17.21 -7.12 -12.13
C PHE A 249 -17.96 -8.37 -12.62
N ALA A 250 -18.44 -9.20 -11.70
CA ALA A 250 -19.23 -10.37 -12.04
C ALA A 250 -20.51 -9.97 -12.80
N ARG A 251 -20.86 -10.79 -13.79
CA ARG A 251 -22.04 -10.56 -14.64
C ARG A 251 -23.31 -10.61 -13.79
N ILE A 252 -24.17 -9.61 -13.96
CA ILE A 252 -25.56 -9.63 -13.48
C ILE A 252 -26.45 -10.03 -14.66
N GLU A 253 -27.39 -10.96 -14.43
CA GLU A 253 -28.36 -11.34 -15.44
C GLU A 253 -29.35 -10.18 -15.69
N PRO A 254 -29.85 -10.00 -16.93
CA PRO A 254 -30.74 -8.89 -17.25
C PRO A 254 -31.98 -8.77 -16.36
N GLU A 255 -32.49 -9.91 -15.88
CA GLU A 255 -33.65 -10.01 -15.00
C GLU A 255 -33.37 -9.49 -13.58
N ASP A 256 -32.10 -9.46 -13.17
CA ASP A 256 -31.66 -9.07 -11.83
C ASP A 256 -31.16 -7.61 -11.77
N LEU A 257 -31.05 -6.92 -12.92
CA LEU A 257 -30.50 -5.55 -13.01
C LEU A 257 -31.30 -4.52 -12.22
N ASP A 258 -32.60 -4.75 -12.06
CA ASP A 258 -33.47 -3.88 -11.28
C ASP A 258 -33.80 -4.46 -9.89
N THR A 259 -33.15 -5.52 -9.45
CA THR A 259 -33.47 -6.12 -8.15
C THR A 259 -32.95 -5.25 -7.01
N LEU A 260 -33.84 -4.88 -6.09
CA LEU A 260 -33.44 -4.28 -4.83
C LEU A 260 -33.07 -5.41 -3.86
N PRO A 261 -31.85 -5.41 -3.27
CA PRO A 261 -31.50 -6.34 -2.21
C PRO A 261 -32.47 -6.22 -1.03
N ASP A 262 -32.63 -7.31 -0.26
CA ASP A 262 -33.48 -7.33 0.94
C ASP A 262 -33.18 -6.13 1.86
N GLU A 263 -34.23 -5.54 2.43
CA GLU A 263 -34.17 -4.31 3.24
C GLU A 263 -33.30 -4.51 4.50
N LYS A 264 -31.99 -4.25 4.37
CA LYS A 264 -31.08 -3.99 5.49
C LYS A 264 -30.56 -2.57 5.34
N PRO A 265 -30.48 -1.78 6.43
CA PRO A 265 -29.81 -0.49 6.38
C PRO A 265 -28.36 -0.71 5.92
N VAL A 266 -28.00 -0.10 4.79
CA VAL A 266 -26.68 -0.26 4.16
C VAL A 266 -25.68 0.72 4.75
N LEU A 267 -26.16 1.90 5.13
CA LEU A 267 -25.38 2.95 5.79
C LEU A 267 -25.54 2.77 7.30
N ASP A 268 -24.85 1.77 7.87
CA ASP A 268 -24.75 1.62 9.31
C ASP A 268 -23.78 2.68 9.86
N VAL A 269 -24.23 3.45 10.86
CA VAL A 269 -23.52 4.63 11.41
C VAL A 269 -22.54 4.20 12.53
N GLY A 270 -22.17 2.91 12.56
CA GLY A 270 -21.38 2.31 13.63
C GLY A 270 -19.87 2.34 13.41
N GLY A 271 -19.19 3.31 14.04
CA GLY A 271 -17.88 3.06 14.68
C GLY A 271 -16.60 3.24 13.87
N PHE A 272 -16.64 3.37 12.55
CA PHE A 272 -15.43 3.61 11.76
C PHE A 272 -15.10 5.10 11.70
N ARG A 273 -13.86 5.48 12.04
CA ARG A 273 -13.36 6.84 11.85
C ARG A 273 -12.57 6.88 10.56
N LEU A 274 -12.91 7.83 9.67
CA LEU A 274 -12.08 8.10 8.50
C LEU A 274 -10.62 8.34 8.92
N PRO A 275 -9.65 7.94 8.09
CA PRO A 275 -8.25 8.24 8.33
C PRO A 275 -8.06 9.75 8.52
N VAL A 276 -6.93 10.13 9.14
CA VAL A 276 -6.54 11.53 9.38
C VAL A 276 -6.68 12.37 8.11
N TRP A 277 -6.44 11.76 6.95
CA TRP A 277 -6.72 12.33 5.65
C TRP A 277 -7.38 11.31 4.73
N ALA A 278 -8.35 11.79 3.93
CA ALA A 278 -8.92 11.07 2.80
C ALA A 278 -8.99 12.03 1.59
N PRO A 279 -8.90 11.51 0.34
CA PRO A 279 -9.06 12.32 -0.85
C PRO A 279 -10.38 13.11 -0.83
N ARG A 280 -10.32 14.40 -1.20
CA ARG A 280 -11.52 15.23 -1.27
C ARG A 280 -12.39 14.81 -2.45
N ILE A 281 -13.60 14.35 -2.14
CA ILE A 281 -14.62 14.02 -3.13
C ILE A 281 -15.60 15.20 -3.23
N PRO A 282 -15.86 15.77 -4.42
CA PRO A 282 -16.73 16.92 -4.60
C PRO A 282 -18.22 16.54 -4.51
N VAL A 283 -18.67 16.13 -3.32
CA VAL A 283 -20.07 15.82 -3.04
C VAL A 283 -20.87 17.12 -3.01
N ALA A 284 -21.67 17.37 -4.05
CA ALA A 284 -22.47 18.57 -4.20
C ALA A 284 -23.81 18.26 -4.90
N PRO A 285 -24.91 18.98 -4.61
CA PRO A 285 -26.21 18.74 -5.25
C PRO A 285 -26.22 18.90 -6.78
N ASP A 286 -25.29 19.69 -7.31
CA ASP A 286 -25.08 19.98 -8.73
C ASP A 286 -23.88 19.22 -9.32
N ALA A 287 -23.36 18.21 -8.62
CA ALA A 287 -22.29 17.37 -9.12
C ALA A 287 -22.69 16.67 -10.43
N GLU A 288 -21.74 16.54 -11.35
CA GLU A 288 -21.93 15.90 -12.66
C GLU A 288 -22.40 14.44 -12.54
N HIS A 289 -21.89 13.72 -11.54
CA HIS A 289 -22.19 12.32 -11.31
C HIS A 289 -23.39 12.14 -10.39
N ALA A 290 -24.38 11.36 -10.84
CA ALA A 290 -25.61 11.08 -10.09
C ALA A 290 -25.35 10.54 -8.68
N LEU A 291 -24.30 9.73 -8.50
CA LEU A 291 -23.90 9.21 -7.20
C LEU A 291 -23.55 10.33 -6.21
N LEU A 292 -22.72 11.30 -6.64
CA LEU A 292 -22.28 12.42 -5.80
C LEU A 292 -23.44 13.39 -5.52
N ALA A 293 -24.28 13.65 -6.52
CA ALA A 293 -25.47 14.49 -6.35
C ALA A 293 -26.49 13.87 -5.37
N ALA A 294 -26.65 12.55 -5.40
CA ALA A 294 -27.48 11.82 -4.43
C ALA A 294 -26.86 11.84 -3.03
N ALA A 295 -25.55 11.61 -2.91
CA ALA A 295 -24.83 11.65 -1.64
C ALA A 295 -24.90 13.02 -0.95
N ALA A 296 -25.00 14.12 -1.71
CA ALA A 296 -25.16 15.46 -1.16
C ALA A 296 -26.48 15.69 -0.40
N ARG A 297 -27.47 14.80 -0.57
CA ARG A 297 -28.77 14.83 0.13
C ARG A 297 -28.81 13.95 1.39
N LEU A 298 -27.73 13.22 1.66
CA LEU A 298 -27.58 12.41 2.87
C LEU A 298 -27.29 13.31 4.09
N SER A 299 -27.58 12.80 5.28
CA SER A 299 -27.09 13.44 6.52
C SER A 299 -25.56 13.40 6.59
N GLU A 300 -24.95 14.17 7.49
CA GLU A 300 -23.50 14.17 7.65
C GLU A 300 -22.93 12.78 8.00
N ASP A 301 -23.63 12.06 8.88
CA ASP A 301 -23.28 10.70 9.29
C ASP A 301 -23.44 9.70 8.14
N GLU A 302 -24.57 9.76 7.42
CA GLU A 302 -24.83 8.92 6.26
C GLU A 302 -23.82 9.18 5.14
N ARG A 303 -23.45 10.45 4.93
CA ARG A 303 -22.45 10.85 3.92
C ARG A 303 -21.06 10.34 4.30
N SER A 304 -20.71 10.33 5.58
CA SER A 304 -19.44 9.78 6.05
C SER A 304 -19.36 8.27 5.81
N ALA A 305 -20.43 7.53 6.16
CA ALA A 305 -20.54 6.10 5.86
C ALA A 305 -20.52 5.83 4.34
N PHE A 306 -21.16 6.67 3.54
CA PHE A 306 -21.11 6.57 2.08
C PHE A 306 -19.68 6.73 1.54
N LEU A 307 -18.91 7.72 2.02
CA LEU A 307 -17.54 7.94 1.57
C LEU A 307 -16.63 6.76 1.94
N GLU A 308 -16.79 6.18 3.13
CA GLU A 308 -16.08 4.96 3.52
C GLU A 308 -16.35 3.80 2.54
N ARG A 309 -17.63 3.56 2.22
CA ARG A 309 -18.01 2.54 1.23
C ARG A 309 -17.47 2.85 -0.15
N LEU A 310 -17.42 4.12 -0.54
CA LEU A 310 -16.83 4.54 -1.80
C LEU A 310 -15.33 4.22 -1.87
N PHE A 311 -14.57 4.50 -0.80
CA PHE A 311 -13.16 4.14 -0.75
C PHE A 311 -12.94 2.63 -0.75
N SER A 312 -13.77 1.87 -0.04
CA SER A 312 -13.72 0.40 -0.08
C SER A 312 -13.96 -0.15 -1.51
N VAL A 313 -14.96 0.38 -2.22
CA VAL A 313 -15.21 0.01 -3.63
C VAL A 313 -14.04 0.47 -4.52
N ALA A 314 -13.49 1.66 -4.30
CA ALA A 314 -12.34 2.14 -5.07
C ALA A 314 -11.10 1.26 -4.87
N ASN A 315 -10.82 0.81 -3.64
CA ASN A 315 -9.72 -0.12 -3.38
C ASN A 315 -9.94 -1.46 -4.10
N LYS A 316 -11.18 -1.99 -4.08
CA LYS A 316 -11.55 -3.18 -4.88
C LYS A 316 -11.32 -2.96 -6.36
N VAL A 317 -11.69 -1.79 -6.90
CA VAL A 317 -11.43 -1.44 -8.31
C VAL A 317 -9.91 -1.40 -8.60
N ALA A 318 -9.11 -0.79 -7.73
CA ALA A 318 -7.65 -0.73 -7.90
C ALA A 318 -7.02 -2.12 -7.95
N VAL A 319 -7.40 -3.01 -7.03
CA VAL A 319 -6.93 -4.40 -6.99
C VAL A 319 -7.40 -5.18 -8.22
N ALA A 320 -8.68 -5.06 -8.58
CA ALA A 320 -9.26 -5.77 -9.72
C ALA A 320 -8.60 -5.40 -11.06
N TYR A 321 -8.22 -4.12 -11.22
CA TYR A 321 -7.44 -3.65 -12.36
C TYR A 321 -5.95 -3.96 -12.29
N GLY A 322 -5.45 -4.51 -11.18
CA GLY A 322 -4.02 -4.72 -10.98
C GLY A 322 -3.22 -3.42 -10.98
N LEU A 323 -3.82 -2.31 -10.52
CA LEU A 323 -3.12 -1.04 -10.44
C LEU A 323 -1.98 -1.13 -9.42
N PRO A 324 -0.81 -0.51 -9.68
CA PRO A 324 0.25 -0.41 -8.69
C PRO A 324 -0.26 0.38 -7.47
N LEU A 325 -0.44 -0.29 -6.33
CA LEU A 325 -0.99 0.34 -5.12
C LEU A 325 -0.04 1.38 -4.51
N SER A 326 1.25 1.32 -4.87
CA SER A 326 2.29 2.30 -4.52
C SER A 326 2.40 3.47 -5.52
N ASP A 327 1.49 3.62 -6.48
CA ASP A 327 1.44 4.76 -7.40
C ASP A 327 0.33 5.74 -7.01
N VAL A 328 0.68 7.02 -6.96
CA VAL A 328 -0.21 8.12 -6.61
C VAL A 328 -1.38 8.24 -7.59
N GLU A 329 -1.20 7.90 -8.86
CA GLU A 329 -2.25 8.02 -9.87
C GLU A 329 -3.27 6.86 -9.83
N SER A 330 -2.94 5.75 -9.15
CA SER A 330 -3.81 4.57 -9.04
C SER A 330 -5.09 4.88 -8.26
N VAL A 331 -4.96 5.58 -7.13
CA VAL A 331 -6.09 5.90 -6.24
C VAL A 331 -7.12 6.83 -6.93
N PRO A 332 -6.74 7.98 -7.52
CA PRO A 332 -7.66 8.81 -8.30
C PRO A 332 -8.37 8.06 -9.42
N THR A 333 -7.63 7.20 -10.15
CA THR A 333 -8.19 6.41 -11.26
C THR A 333 -9.25 5.45 -10.78
N ALA A 334 -8.99 4.73 -9.68
CA ALA A 334 -9.93 3.77 -9.13
C ALA A 334 -11.17 4.43 -8.50
N ILE A 335 -10.99 5.57 -7.83
CA ILE A 335 -12.09 6.38 -7.27
C ILE A 335 -13.00 6.89 -8.39
N GLU A 336 -12.42 7.44 -9.46
CA GLU A 336 -13.17 7.92 -10.63
C GLU A 336 -14.05 6.82 -11.20
N ASP A 337 -13.47 5.65 -11.47
CA ASP A 337 -14.20 4.52 -12.04
C ASP A 337 -15.29 3.98 -11.09
N ALA A 338 -15.02 3.95 -9.77
CA ALA A 338 -16.02 3.64 -8.76
C ALA A 338 -17.21 4.61 -8.84
N ILE A 339 -16.95 5.92 -8.92
CA ILE A 339 -18.00 6.96 -9.02
C ILE A 339 -18.78 6.82 -10.32
N VAL A 340 -18.10 6.68 -11.46
CA VAL A 340 -18.74 6.62 -12.79
C VAL A 340 -19.65 5.40 -12.91
N LEU A 341 -19.13 4.21 -12.58
CA LEU A 341 -19.89 2.98 -12.73
C LEU A 341 -21.01 2.89 -11.70
N ALA A 342 -20.77 3.24 -10.44
CA ALA A 342 -21.86 3.25 -9.45
C ALA A 342 -22.92 4.32 -9.74
N SER A 343 -22.57 5.47 -10.35
CA SER A 343 -23.56 6.44 -10.83
C SER A 343 -24.47 5.84 -11.88
N ARG A 344 -23.92 5.06 -12.82
CA ARG A 344 -24.71 4.41 -13.86
C ARG A 344 -25.71 3.40 -13.26
N GLY A 345 -25.28 2.59 -12.30
CA GLY A 345 -26.18 1.66 -11.62
C GLY A 345 -27.25 2.35 -10.77
N LEU A 346 -26.88 3.45 -10.11
CA LEU A 346 -27.82 4.29 -9.36
C LEU A 346 -28.92 4.85 -10.26
N GLU A 347 -28.56 5.40 -11.41
CA GLU A 347 -29.51 5.92 -12.40
C GLU A 347 -30.48 4.85 -12.90
N GLU A 348 -29.97 3.64 -13.14
CA GLU A 348 -30.79 2.53 -13.62
C GLU A 348 -31.83 2.10 -12.58
N LEU A 349 -31.40 1.85 -11.35
CA LEU A 349 -32.29 1.44 -10.26
C LEU A 349 -33.27 2.55 -9.86
N SER A 350 -32.82 3.81 -9.84
CA SER A 350 -33.68 4.97 -9.59
C SER A 350 -34.79 5.05 -10.63
N ARG A 351 -34.47 4.86 -11.91
CA ARG A 351 -35.44 4.85 -13.01
C ARG A 351 -36.41 3.67 -12.92
N ALA A 352 -35.89 2.46 -12.72
CA ALA A 352 -36.70 1.24 -12.72
C ALA A 352 -37.69 1.19 -11.54
N LYS A 353 -37.30 1.70 -10.37
CA LYS A 353 -38.14 1.68 -9.15
C LYS A 353 -38.85 2.99 -8.85
N GLY A 354 -38.60 4.05 -9.61
CA GLY A 354 -39.16 5.38 -9.34
C GLY A 354 -38.73 5.96 -7.99
N LEU A 355 -37.54 5.60 -7.52
CA LEU A 355 -36.96 6.07 -6.25
C LEU A 355 -36.02 7.24 -6.48
N SER A 356 -35.90 8.16 -5.51
CA SER A 356 -34.84 9.16 -5.54
C SER A 356 -33.47 8.49 -5.32
N GLY A 357 -32.40 9.09 -5.86
CA GLY A 357 -31.05 8.53 -5.72
C GLY A 357 -30.62 8.34 -4.26
N ASP A 358 -30.95 9.28 -3.38
CA ASP A 358 -30.65 9.18 -1.95
C ASP A 358 -31.46 8.07 -1.24
N ALA A 359 -32.68 7.78 -1.71
CA ALA A 359 -33.45 6.63 -1.23
C ALA A 359 -32.84 5.30 -1.69
N VAL A 360 -32.26 5.25 -2.90
CA VAL A 360 -31.52 4.08 -3.38
C VAL A 360 -30.23 3.89 -2.57
N LEU A 361 -29.44 4.94 -2.32
CA LEU A 361 -28.20 4.84 -1.53
C LEU A 361 -28.42 4.29 -0.11
N ARG A 362 -29.57 4.55 0.51
CA ARG A 362 -29.91 4.00 1.83
C ARG A 362 -30.28 2.52 1.82
N ARG A 363 -30.69 1.99 0.66
CA ARG A 363 -31.25 0.64 0.50
C ARG A 363 -30.33 -0.32 -0.24
N VAL A 364 -29.41 0.19 -1.06
CA VAL A 364 -28.62 -0.63 -1.98
C VAL A 364 -27.13 -0.47 -1.69
N PRO A 365 -26.38 -1.58 -1.45
CA PRO A 365 -24.94 -1.55 -1.30
C PRO A 365 -24.25 -0.93 -2.50
N LEU A 366 -23.22 -0.11 -2.26
CA LEU A 366 -22.49 0.56 -3.32
C LEU A 366 -21.82 -0.43 -4.29
N GLU A 367 -21.38 -1.59 -3.80
CA GLU A 367 -20.89 -2.69 -4.63
C GLU A 367 -21.93 -3.21 -5.62
N HIS A 368 -23.20 -3.28 -5.21
CA HIS A 368 -24.29 -3.69 -6.09
C HIS A 368 -24.56 -2.61 -7.15
N LEU A 369 -24.58 -1.33 -6.75
CA LEU A 369 -24.71 -0.21 -7.70
C LEU A 369 -23.58 -0.22 -8.73
N PHE A 370 -22.35 -0.44 -8.27
CA PHE A 370 -21.20 -0.57 -9.15
C PHE A 370 -21.39 -1.72 -10.14
N ARG A 371 -21.72 -2.94 -9.67
CA ARG A 371 -21.92 -4.11 -10.52
C ARG A 371 -23.00 -3.88 -11.59
N VAL A 372 -24.13 -3.28 -11.20
CA VAL A 372 -25.20 -2.92 -12.15
C VAL A 372 -24.66 -1.97 -13.21
N GLY A 373 -23.91 -0.94 -12.82
CA GLY A 373 -23.27 -0.04 -13.77
C GLY A 373 -22.23 -0.72 -14.68
N ALA A 374 -21.38 -1.56 -14.10
CA ALA A 374 -20.34 -2.31 -14.82
C ALA A 374 -20.93 -3.27 -15.87
N SER A 375 -22.15 -3.79 -15.65
CA SER A 375 -22.85 -4.65 -16.62
C SER A 375 -23.12 -3.96 -17.97
N PHE A 376 -23.21 -2.62 -17.98
CA PHE A 376 -23.35 -1.81 -19.21
C PHE A 376 -22.02 -1.54 -19.91
N HIS A 377 -20.89 -1.95 -19.32
CA HIS A 377 -19.54 -1.79 -19.84
C HIS A 377 -18.79 -3.14 -19.92
N PRO A 378 -19.28 -4.09 -20.73
CA PRO A 378 -18.79 -5.47 -20.73
C PRO A 378 -17.32 -5.62 -21.09
N ASP A 379 -16.74 -4.68 -21.86
CA ASP A 379 -15.31 -4.70 -22.19
C ASP A 379 -14.42 -4.46 -20.98
N ARG A 380 -14.85 -3.63 -20.02
CA ARG A 380 -14.12 -3.40 -18.76
C ARG A 380 -14.18 -4.63 -17.87
N ALA A 381 -15.37 -5.20 -17.71
CA ALA A 381 -15.57 -6.43 -16.96
C ALA A 381 -14.77 -7.60 -17.55
N ARG A 382 -14.77 -7.76 -18.88
CA ARG A 382 -14.02 -8.83 -19.57
C ARG A 382 -12.52 -8.72 -19.33
N ARG A 383 -11.94 -7.51 -19.33
CA ARG A 383 -10.50 -7.32 -19.05
C ARG A 383 -10.13 -7.77 -17.66
N VAL A 384 -10.89 -7.36 -16.65
CA VAL A 384 -10.66 -7.75 -15.24
C VAL A 384 -10.74 -9.27 -15.10
N LEU A 385 -11.80 -9.87 -15.62
CA LEU A 385 -12.06 -11.31 -15.47
C LEU A 385 -11.08 -12.19 -16.24
N ALA A 386 -10.54 -11.71 -17.37
CA ALA A 386 -9.56 -12.47 -18.17
C ALA A 386 -8.17 -12.56 -17.54
N GLU A 387 -7.88 -11.73 -16.54
CA GLU A 387 -6.59 -11.66 -15.85
C GLU A 387 -6.59 -12.40 -14.50
N ILE A 388 -7.72 -13.02 -14.12
CA ILE A 388 -7.76 -13.94 -12.98
C ILE A 388 -7.24 -15.29 -13.47
N PRO A 389 -6.20 -15.87 -12.84
CA PRO A 389 -5.80 -17.24 -13.14
C PRO A 389 -7.02 -18.16 -13.01
N ASP A 390 -7.26 -18.98 -14.02
CA ASP A 390 -8.29 -20.01 -13.95
C ASP A 390 -7.74 -21.09 -13.01
N ASP A 391 -8.21 -21.13 -11.75
CA ASP A 391 -7.83 -22.19 -10.78
C ASP A 391 -8.24 -23.59 -11.28
N ASP A 392 -9.10 -23.66 -12.30
CA ASP A 392 -9.54 -24.88 -12.98
C ASP A 392 -8.70 -25.22 -14.25
N ALA A 393 -7.64 -24.47 -14.57
CA ALA A 393 -6.72 -24.79 -15.67
C ALA A 393 -5.50 -25.63 -15.26
N ASP A 394 -5.57 -26.33 -14.12
CA ASP A 394 -4.80 -27.55 -13.93
C ASP A 394 -5.36 -28.62 -14.87
N GLU A 395 -4.89 -28.60 -16.13
CA GLU A 395 -4.97 -29.78 -16.99
C GLU A 395 -4.34 -30.97 -16.25
N PRO A 396 -5.04 -32.11 -16.10
CA PRO A 396 -4.40 -33.31 -15.61
C PRO A 396 -3.47 -33.87 -16.69
N GLY A 397 -2.19 -33.49 -16.60
CA GLY A 397 -1.07 -34.32 -17.01
C GLY A 397 -0.41 -34.03 -18.37
N ALA A 398 0.91 -33.91 -18.31
CA ALA A 398 1.85 -34.66 -19.16
C ALA A 398 3.14 -34.95 -18.39
#